data_AF-A0A7S0EG16-F1
#
_entry.id   AF-A0A7S0EG16-F1
#
_cell.length_a   1.000
_cell.length_b   1.000
_cell.length_c   1.000
_cell.angle_alpha   90.00
_cell.angle_beta   90.00
_cell.angle_gamma   90.00
#
_symmetry.space_group_name_H-M   'P 1'
#
loop_
_entity.id
_entity.type
_entity.pdbx_description
1 polymer ?
#
loop_
_entity_poly.entity_id
_entity_poly.type
_entity_poly.pdbx_seq_one_letter_code
_entity_poly.pdbx_strand_id
1 'polypeptide(L)'
;TALTLSSLAGLPVKAADVGDDVVDPVNAKANIGVNPRTQRLYSCQTLANCISVSAIKNPSQFGAPWDYTSATKDEEAAWAALKRAVEADESLKVVKVDDSKKYLHAISPSKVPKNGIDDVEFLLIPSEKILTYRSASRSNVYVYPYQTAISDGGNNKKRMK
;
A
#
# COMPACT_ATOMS: atom_id res chain seq x y z
N THR A 1 -21.36 -2.04 -64.06
CA THR A 1 -20.97 -0.65 -63.75
C THR A 1 -20.81 -0.53 -62.25
N ALA A 2 -19.57 -0.44 -61.80
CA ALA A 2 -19.20 -0.33 -60.39
C ALA A 2 -19.29 1.14 -59.94
N LEU A 3 -19.74 1.38 -58.71
CA LEU A 3 -19.49 2.64 -58.00
C LEU A 3 -18.96 2.33 -56.59
N THR A 4 -17.66 2.58 -56.51
CA THR A 4 -16.72 2.77 -55.40
C THR A 4 -17.27 3.15 -54.03
N LEU A 5 -16.77 2.44 -53.00
CA LEU A 5 -16.63 2.93 -51.63
C LEU A 5 -15.50 3.96 -51.55
N SER A 6 -15.75 5.10 -50.92
CA SER A 6 -14.70 5.93 -50.31
C SER A 6 -15.27 6.89 -49.26
N SER A 7 -14.65 6.83 -48.08
CA SER A 7 -14.50 7.90 -47.09
C SER A 7 -15.74 8.45 -46.38
N LEU A 8 -15.86 8.16 -45.09
CA LEU A 8 -16.05 9.21 -44.08
C LEU A 8 -15.46 8.75 -42.74
N ALA A 9 -14.50 9.55 -42.30
CA ALA A 9 -13.75 9.41 -41.07
C ALA A 9 -14.62 9.61 -39.83
N GLY A 10 -14.20 8.93 -38.75
CA GLY A 10 -14.28 9.32 -37.34
C GLY A 10 -15.45 10.19 -36.86
N LEU A 11 -16.32 9.58 -36.06
CA LEU A 11 -16.90 10.24 -34.90
C LEU A 11 -16.74 9.31 -33.68
N PRO A 12 -16.25 9.83 -32.54
CA PRO A 12 -16.01 9.02 -31.34
C PRO A 12 -17.33 8.52 -30.77
N VAL A 13 -17.40 7.21 -30.52
CA VAL A 13 -18.47 6.62 -29.70
C VAL A 13 -18.35 7.23 -28.30
N LYS A 14 -19.34 8.05 -27.97
CA LYS A 14 -19.53 8.68 -26.68
C LYS A 14 -19.71 7.56 -25.65
N ALA A 15 -18.72 7.37 -24.77
CA ALA A 15 -18.86 6.52 -23.60
C ALA A 15 -19.85 7.18 -22.63
N ALA A 16 -21.13 6.89 -22.83
CA ALA A 16 -22.12 6.93 -21.76
C ALA A 16 -22.39 5.48 -21.37
N ASP A 17 -22.68 5.24 -20.08
CA ASP A 17 -23.07 3.98 -19.45
C ASP A 17 -21.98 3.24 -18.64
N VAL A 18 -21.23 3.97 -17.79
CA VAL A 18 -20.72 3.41 -16.53
C VAL A 18 -21.27 4.27 -15.39
N GLY A 19 -22.31 3.78 -14.75
CA GLY A 19 -23.09 4.49 -13.73
C GLY A 19 -22.29 4.84 -12.47
N ASP A 20 -22.79 5.88 -11.81
CA ASP A 20 -22.28 6.59 -10.63
C ASP A 20 -22.25 5.76 -9.31
N ASP A 21 -21.84 4.48 -9.33
CA ASP A 21 -21.84 3.60 -8.15
C ASP A 21 -20.52 3.61 -7.36
N VAL A 22 -19.57 4.44 -7.77
CA VAL A 22 -18.27 4.61 -7.12
C VAL A 22 -18.36 5.74 -6.10
N VAL A 23 -18.52 5.37 -4.82
CA VAL A 23 -18.56 6.35 -3.73
C VAL A 23 -17.18 7.02 -3.61
N ASP A 24 -17.17 8.34 -3.42
CA ASP A 24 -15.96 9.14 -3.20
C ASP A 24 -15.01 8.48 -2.20
N PRO A 25 -13.68 8.60 -2.40
CA PRO A 25 -12.68 7.96 -1.56
C PRO A 25 -12.85 8.37 -0.10
N VAL A 26 -13.38 7.47 0.73
CA VAL A 26 -13.56 7.72 2.15
C VAL A 26 -12.17 7.76 2.77
N ASN A 27 -11.83 8.89 3.39
CA ASN A 27 -10.59 9.06 4.12
C ASN A 27 -10.62 8.12 5.34
N ALA A 28 -9.97 6.97 5.22
CA ALA A 28 -9.80 6.09 6.36
C ALA A 28 -8.82 6.80 7.29
N LYS A 29 -9.28 7.26 8.46
CA LYS A 29 -8.38 7.70 9.55
C LYS A 29 -7.59 6.49 10.03
N ALA A 30 -6.61 6.09 9.24
CA ALA A 30 -5.69 5.03 9.57
C ALA A 30 -4.76 5.55 10.66
N ASN A 31 -4.71 4.88 11.81
CA ASN A 31 -3.69 5.17 12.79
C ASN A 31 -2.33 4.85 12.14
N ILE A 32 -1.42 5.83 12.09
CA ILE A 32 -0.06 5.69 11.58
C ILE A 32 0.89 5.57 12.78
N GLY A 33 1.93 4.77 12.62
CA GLY A 33 3.03 4.60 13.54
C GLY A 33 2.97 3.32 14.36
N VAL A 34 3.78 3.34 15.42
CA VAL A 34 3.86 2.26 16.40
C VAL A 34 2.73 2.43 17.42
N ASN A 35 1.95 1.37 17.62
CA ASN A 35 0.93 1.32 18.65
C ASN A 35 1.63 1.27 20.04
N PRO A 36 1.40 2.25 20.92
CA PRO A 36 2.11 2.34 22.19
C PRO A 36 1.80 1.18 23.15
N ARG A 37 0.66 0.50 22.97
CA ARG A 37 0.27 -0.64 23.81
C ARG A 37 0.96 -1.94 23.42
N THR A 38 1.15 -2.15 22.11
CA THR A 38 1.69 -3.41 21.59
C THR A 38 3.14 -3.29 21.12
N GLN A 39 3.68 -2.07 21.03
CA GLN A 39 5.01 -1.78 20.46
C GLN A 39 5.18 -2.38 19.05
N ARG A 40 4.09 -2.48 18.29
CA ARG A 40 4.04 -2.96 16.90
C ARG A 40 3.35 -1.93 16.02
N LEU A 41 3.56 -2.00 14.70
CA LEU A 41 2.79 -1.20 13.75
C LEU A 41 1.28 -1.47 13.92
N TYR A 42 0.47 -0.44 13.70
CA TYR A 42 -0.99 -0.60 13.69
C TYR A 42 -1.43 -1.66 12.67
N SER A 43 -2.51 -2.38 12.97
CA SER A 43 -3.11 -3.33 12.03
C SER A 43 -3.82 -2.62 10.89
N CYS A 44 -4.04 -3.35 9.80
CA CYS A 44 -4.96 -2.95 8.74
C CYS A 44 -6.40 -2.83 9.23
N GLN A 45 -7.14 -1.89 8.67
CA GLN A 45 -8.59 -1.84 8.78
C GLN A 45 -9.19 -2.95 7.90
N THR A 46 -10.17 -3.69 8.42
CA THR A 46 -10.67 -4.98 7.87
C THR A 46 -11.10 -4.95 6.40
N LEU A 47 -11.49 -3.79 5.87
CA LEU A 47 -12.04 -3.63 4.51
C LEU A 47 -11.24 -2.65 3.63
N ALA A 48 -10.08 -2.19 4.11
CA ALA A 48 -9.21 -1.27 3.38
C ALA A 48 -8.17 -2.01 2.52
N ASN A 49 -7.70 -1.36 1.47
CA ASN A 49 -6.50 -1.75 0.74
C ASN A 49 -5.29 -1.58 1.67
N CYS A 50 -4.88 -2.69 2.29
CA CYS A 50 -3.81 -2.68 3.26
C CYS A 50 -3.17 -4.07 3.39
N ILE A 51 -1.85 -4.10 3.52
CA ILE A 51 -1.07 -5.27 3.92
C ILE A 51 -0.27 -4.92 5.17
N SER A 52 -0.28 -5.79 6.18
CA SER A 52 0.53 -5.61 7.39
C SER A 52 0.87 -6.93 8.05
N VAL A 53 2.04 -6.98 8.68
CA VAL A 53 2.40 -8.09 9.58
C VAL A 53 1.47 -8.15 10.80
N SER A 54 0.92 -7.01 11.23
CA SER A 54 0.00 -6.94 12.37
C SER A 54 -1.43 -7.39 12.03
N ALA A 55 -1.75 -7.65 10.76
CA ALA A 55 -3.09 -8.07 10.30
C ALA A 55 -3.36 -9.57 10.50
N ILE A 56 -2.94 -10.14 11.64
CA ILE A 56 -2.95 -11.59 11.93
C ILE A 56 -4.37 -12.19 11.87
N LYS A 57 -5.40 -11.37 12.13
CA LYS A 57 -6.81 -11.80 12.10
C LYS A 57 -7.44 -11.74 10.69
N ASN A 58 -6.71 -11.27 9.68
CA ASN A 58 -7.20 -11.16 8.32
C ASN A 58 -6.16 -11.71 7.32
N PRO A 59 -6.26 -13.00 6.93
CA PRO A 59 -5.27 -13.64 6.06
C PRO A 59 -5.05 -12.93 4.71
N SER A 60 -6.06 -12.23 4.18
CA SER A 60 -5.94 -11.50 2.91
C SER A 60 -5.09 -10.22 3.04
N GLN A 61 -5.00 -9.66 4.24
CA GLN A 61 -4.22 -8.47 4.57
C GLN A 61 -2.90 -8.80 5.28
N PHE A 62 -2.69 -10.06 5.66
CA PHE A 62 -1.49 -10.48 6.36
C PHE A 62 -0.29 -10.58 5.41
N GLY A 63 0.81 -9.93 5.81
CA GLY A 63 2.14 -10.11 5.21
C GLY A 63 3.06 -10.80 6.20
N ALA A 64 3.87 -11.77 5.76
CA ALA A 64 4.87 -12.38 6.63
C ALA A 64 5.97 -11.35 6.97
N PRO A 65 6.46 -11.31 8.22
CA PRO A 65 7.60 -10.46 8.57
C PRO A 65 8.86 -10.92 7.83
N TRP A 66 9.81 -10.00 7.63
CA TRP A 66 11.11 -10.33 7.07
C TRP A 66 12.08 -10.70 8.19
N ASP A 67 12.74 -11.83 8.03
CA ASP A 67 13.83 -12.25 8.91
C ASP A 67 15.17 -11.82 8.31
N TYR A 68 15.84 -10.88 8.98
CA TYR A 68 17.12 -10.35 8.51
C TYR A 68 18.32 -11.23 8.92
N THR A 69 18.12 -12.25 9.75
CA THR A 69 19.20 -13.14 10.24
C THR A 69 19.85 -13.96 9.14
N SER A 70 19.14 -14.15 8.03
CA SER A 70 19.67 -14.76 6.81
C SER A 70 20.78 -13.93 6.15
N ALA A 71 20.74 -12.60 6.32
CA ALA A 71 21.69 -11.67 5.72
C ALA A 71 22.70 -11.10 6.73
N THR A 72 22.25 -10.78 7.95
CA THR A 72 23.11 -10.19 8.99
C THR A 72 22.61 -10.52 10.39
N LYS A 73 23.51 -10.59 11.36
CA LYS A 73 23.16 -10.67 12.80
C LYS A 73 23.19 -9.30 13.49
N ASP A 74 23.71 -8.28 12.81
CA ASP A 74 23.82 -6.92 13.31
C ASP A 74 22.56 -6.11 12.97
N GLU A 75 21.90 -5.61 14.00
CA GLU A 75 20.69 -4.81 13.89
C GLU A 75 20.92 -3.47 13.19
N GLU A 76 22.09 -2.85 13.36
CA GLU A 76 22.41 -1.57 12.73
C GLU A 76 22.66 -1.76 11.24
N ALA A 77 23.35 -2.84 10.86
CA ALA A 77 23.51 -3.22 9.47
C ALA A 77 22.15 -3.52 8.80
N ALA A 78 21.25 -4.23 9.48
CA ALA A 78 19.90 -4.50 8.98
C ALA A 78 19.10 -3.21 8.80
N TRP A 79 19.16 -2.30 9.78
CA TRP A 79 18.49 -1.01 9.71
C TRP A 79 19.03 -0.12 8.59
N ALA A 80 20.34 -0.04 8.44
CA ALA A 80 20.98 0.71 7.37
C ALA A 80 20.64 0.13 5.98
N ALA A 81 20.60 -1.20 5.84
CA ALA A 81 20.21 -1.86 4.60
C ALA A 81 18.76 -1.53 4.21
N LEU A 82 17.83 -1.53 5.17
CA LEU A 82 16.46 -1.11 4.93
C LEU A 82 16.39 0.34 4.45
N LYS A 83 17.05 1.27 5.17
CA LYS A 83 17.02 2.69 4.79
C LYS A 83 17.51 2.89 3.35
N ARG A 84 18.61 2.24 2.97
CA ARG A 84 19.12 2.26 1.60
C ARG A 84 18.13 1.68 0.59
N ALA A 85 17.48 0.57 0.91
CA ALA A 85 16.49 -0.04 0.01
C ALA A 85 15.28 0.88 -0.21
N VAL A 86 14.80 1.54 0.84
CA VAL A 86 13.69 2.51 0.75
C VAL A 86 14.11 3.78 0.00
N GLU A 87 15.34 4.26 0.20
CA GLU A 87 15.88 5.44 -0.51
C GLU A 87 16.15 5.16 -1.99
N ALA A 88 16.46 3.91 -2.34
CA ALA A 88 16.68 3.49 -3.73
C ALA A 88 15.38 3.28 -4.52
N ASP A 89 14.24 3.16 -3.84
CA ASP A 89 12.93 2.99 -4.49
C ASP A 89 12.33 4.36 -4.84
N GLU A 90 12.37 4.72 -6.12
CA GLU A 90 11.82 5.97 -6.65
C GLU A 90 10.30 6.12 -6.43
N SER A 91 9.58 5.01 -6.16
CA SER A 91 8.15 5.02 -5.88
C SER A 91 7.80 5.39 -4.44
N LEU A 92 8.81 5.47 -3.56
CA LEU A 92 8.67 5.80 -2.15
C LEU A 92 9.26 7.18 -1.85
N LYS A 93 8.50 7.98 -1.09
CA LYS A 93 8.97 9.23 -0.52
C LYS A 93 9.04 9.10 0.99
N VAL A 94 10.24 9.13 1.56
CA VAL A 94 10.43 9.10 3.01
C VAL A 94 9.82 10.36 3.64
N VAL A 95 8.96 10.17 4.64
CA VAL A 95 8.29 11.23 5.40
C VAL A 95 8.88 11.38 6.79
N LYS A 96 9.22 10.26 7.44
CA LYS A 96 9.77 10.27 8.80
C LYS A 96 10.70 9.09 9.02
N VAL A 97 11.83 9.35 9.68
CA VAL A 97 12.75 8.34 10.20
C VAL A 97 12.91 8.59 11.69
N ASP A 98 12.78 7.54 12.49
CA ASP A 98 13.01 7.54 13.94
C ASP A 98 14.00 6.41 14.24
N ASP A 99 15.30 6.73 14.23
CA ASP A 99 16.37 5.76 14.46
C ASP A 99 16.34 5.19 15.90
N SER A 100 15.78 5.93 16.86
CA SER A 100 15.67 5.47 18.26
C SER A 100 14.66 4.34 18.42
N LYS A 101 13.57 4.39 17.64
CA LYS A 101 12.53 3.35 17.59
C LYS A 101 12.71 2.38 16.44
N LYS A 102 13.76 2.55 15.63
CA LYS A 102 13.99 1.84 14.36
C LYS A 102 12.73 1.79 13.49
N TYR A 103 12.10 2.96 13.36
CA TYR A 103 10.85 3.16 12.64
C TYR A 103 11.06 4.08 11.45
N LEU A 104 10.50 3.70 10.30
CA LEU A 104 10.53 4.48 9.08
C LEU A 104 9.13 4.57 8.49
N HIS A 105 8.76 5.77 8.07
CA HIS A 105 7.52 6.06 7.37
C HIS A 105 7.85 6.71 6.03
N ALA A 106 7.35 6.09 4.97
CA ALA A 106 7.35 6.61 3.62
C ALA A 106 5.91 6.66 3.08
N ILE A 107 5.74 7.37 1.97
CA ILE A 107 4.48 7.41 1.22
C ILE A 107 4.71 7.03 -0.23
N SER A 108 3.72 6.42 -0.84
CA SER A 108 3.71 6.06 -2.26
C SER A 108 2.40 6.50 -2.91
N PRO A 109 2.37 6.85 -4.21
CA PRO A 109 1.12 7.03 -4.92
C PRO A 109 0.28 5.76 -4.89
N SER A 110 -1.00 5.87 -4.54
CA SER A 110 -1.93 4.74 -4.56
C SER A 110 -2.24 4.32 -5.98
N LYS A 111 -2.39 3.00 -6.19
CA LYS A 111 -2.95 2.50 -7.45
C LYS A 111 -4.45 2.76 -7.55
N VAL A 112 -5.15 2.55 -6.43
CA VAL A 112 -6.59 2.75 -6.27
C VAL A 112 -6.82 3.42 -4.91
N PRO A 113 -7.37 4.64 -4.86
CA PRO A 113 -7.79 5.51 -5.98
C PRO A 113 -6.62 6.10 -6.79
N LYS A 114 -6.88 6.55 -8.03
CA LYS A 114 -5.87 7.05 -8.99
C LYS A 114 -5.08 8.30 -8.56
N ASN A 115 -5.50 8.97 -7.48
CA ASN A 115 -4.80 10.11 -6.86
C ASN A 115 -4.64 9.90 -5.34
N GLY A 116 -4.75 8.66 -4.88
CA GLY A 116 -4.58 8.31 -3.47
C GLY A 116 -3.12 8.34 -3.04
N ILE A 117 -2.92 8.28 -1.74
CA ILE A 117 -1.61 8.08 -1.13
C ILE A 117 -1.67 6.82 -0.26
N ASP A 118 -0.68 5.95 -0.42
CA ASP A 118 -0.43 4.80 0.43
C ASP A 118 0.65 5.17 1.44
N ASP A 119 0.39 4.90 2.73
CA ASP A 119 1.40 4.94 3.78
C ASP A 119 2.17 3.62 3.80
N VAL A 120 3.49 3.70 3.77
CA VAL A 120 4.41 2.58 3.86
C VAL A 120 5.24 2.74 5.12
N GLU A 121 5.11 1.82 6.04
CA GLU A 121 5.72 1.86 7.36
C GLU A 121 6.58 0.63 7.58
N PHE A 122 7.74 0.84 8.18
CA PHE A 122 8.64 -0.21 8.60
C PHE A 122 9.02 -0.03 10.06
N LEU A 123 9.16 -1.16 10.74
CA LEU A 123 9.60 -1.22 12.13
C LEU A 123 10.51 -2.45 12.30
N LEU A 124 11.78 -2.20 12.61
CA LEU A 124 12.70 -3.25 13.02
C LEU A 124 12.46 -3.59 14.49
N ILE A 125 12.35 -4.87 14.81
CA ILE A 125 12.20 -5.37 16.18
C ILE A 125 13.43 -6.24 16.48
N PRO A 126 14.51 -5.66 17.03
CA PRO A 126 15.78 -6.38 17.16
C PRO A 126 15.72 -7.57 18.12
N SER A 127 14.89 -7.49 19.16
CA SER A 127 14.67 -8.59 20.12
C SER A 127 14.10 -9.86 19.45
N GLU A 128 13.30 -9.69 18.40
CA GLU A 128 12.69 -10.78 17.63
C GLU A 128 13.48 -11.09 16.35
N LYS A 129 14.50 -10.28 16.02
CA LYS A 129 15.29 -10.35 14.80
C LYS A 129 14.46 -10.29 13.51
N ILE A 130 13.34 -9.58 13.57
CA ILE A 130 12.45 -9.40 12.43
C ILE A 130 12.30 -7.93 12.07
N LEU A 131 11.97 -7.71 10.80
CA LEU A 131 11.50 -6.44 10.28
C LEU A 131 10.02 -6.59 9.92
N THR A 132 9.22 -5.74 10.53
CA THR A 132 7.78 -5.68 10.30
C THR A 132 7.45 -4.51 9.41
N TYR A 133 6.41 -4.66 8.59
CA TYR A 133 5.99 -3.61 7.67
C TYR A 133 4.47 -3.49 7.63
N ARG A 134 4.04 -2.35 7.08
CA ARG A 134 2.67 -2.07 6.71
C ARG A 134 2.64 -1.21 5.46
N SER A 135 1.74 -1.52 4.54
CA SER A 135 1.42 -0.71 3.37
C SER A 135 -0.08 -0.53 3.34
N ALA A 136 -0.57 0.70 3.48
CA ALA A 136 -1.99 1.00 3.66
C ALA A 136 -2.42 2.22 2.86
N SER A 137 -3.49 2.09 2.07
CA SER A 137 -4.09 3.23 1.38
C SER A 137 -4.82 4.14 2.37
N ARG A 138 -4.51 5.45 2.34
CA ARG A 138 -5.20 6.46 3.17
C ARG A 138 -6.68 6.59 2.81
N SER A 139 -7.00 6.33 1.56
CA SER A 139 -8.36 6.37 1.08
C SER A 139 -8.70 5.13 0.28
N ASN A 140 -9.97 4.73 0.38
CA ASN A 140 -10.49 3.52 -0.22
C ASN A 140 -11.75 3.85 -0.99
N VAL A 141 -11.89 3.21 -2.15
CA VAL A 141 -13.06 3.35 -3.01
C VAL A 141 -13.91 2.10 -2.82
N TYR A 142 -15.21 2.27 -2.61
CA TYR A 142 -16.14 1.15 -2.36
C TYR A 142 -17.18 1.10 -3.47
N VAL A 143 -17.60 -0.11 -3.83
CA VAL A 143 -18.66 -0.33 -4.84
C VAL A 143 -19.97 -0.61 -4.13
N TYR A 144 -20.94 0.29 -4.26
CA TYR A 144 -22.27 0.07 -3.70
C TYR A 144 -23.00 -1.10 -4.40
N PRO A 145 -23.77 -1.95 -3.69
CA PRO A 145 -24.10 -1.96 -2.26
C PRO A 145 -23.09 -2.72 -1.36
N TYR A 146 -21.95 -3.14 -1.89
CA TYR A 146 -20.96 -3.92 -1.15
C TYR A 146 -20.03 -3.02 -0.32
N GLN A 147 -19.73 -3.42 0.92
CA GLN A 147 -18.79 -2.69 1.79
C GLN A 147 -17.31 -3.06 1.55
N THR A 148 -17.00 -3.74 0.44
CA THR A 148 -15.63 -4.17 0.13
C THR A 148 -14.94 -3.09 -0.71
N ALA A 149 -13.74 -2.66 -0.31
CA ALA A 149 -12.97 -1.73 -1.12
C ALA A 149 -12.58 -2.37 -2.47
N ILE A 150 -12.56 -1.55 -3.51
CA ILE A 150 -12.00 -1.92 -4.80
C ILE A 150 -10.54 -2.27 -4.59
N SER A 151 -10.19 -3.50 -4.94
CA SER A 151 -8.84 -4.00 -4.82
C SER A 151 -7.86 -3.13 -5.61
N ASP A 152 -6.71 -2.86 -5.02
CA ASP A 152 -5.56 -2.27 -5.71
C ASP A 152 -4.84 -3.28 -6.63
N GLY A 153 -5.33 -4.51 -6.79
CA GLY A 153 -4.67 -5.57 -7.56
C GLY A 153 -3.40 -6.12 -6.87
N GLY A 154 -3.30 -5.95 -5.55
CA GLY A 154 -2.19 -6.42 -4.73
C GLY A 154 -0.94 -5.55 -4.84
N ASN A 155 -1.06 -4.27 -5.25
CA ASN A 155 0.09 -3.37 -5.36
C ASN A 155 0.77 -3.13 -4.01
N ASN A 156 0.00 -2.94 -2.94
CA ASN A 156 0.50 -2.88 -1.57
C ASN A 156 1.32 -4.12 -1.19
N LYS A 157 0.94 -5.31 -1.67
CA LYS A 157 1.69 -6.54 -1.44
C LYS A 157 2.95 -6.64 -2.30
N LYS A 158 2.89 -6.19 -3.55
CA LYS A 158 4.02 -6.22 -4.50
C LYS A 158 5.18 -5.32 -4.06
N ARG A 159 4.90 -4.20 -3.40
CA ARG A 159 5.92 -3.31 -2.81
C ARG A 159 6.69 -3.93 -1.64
N MET A 160 6.17 -5.02 -1.06
CA MET A 160 6.73 -5.70 0.12
C MET A 160 7.39 -7.04 -0.26
N LYS A 161 7.84 -7.19 -1.51
CA LYS A 161 8.52 -8.40 -2.00
C LYS A 161 9.94 -8.11 -2.44
#